data_AF-A0A8J5CAK4-F1
#
_entry.id   AF-A0A8J5CAK4-F1
#
_cell.length_a   1.000
_cell.length_b   1.000
_cell.length_c   1.000
_cell.angle_alpha   90.00
_cell.angle_beta   90.00
_cell.angle_gamma   90.00
#
_symmetry.space_group_name_H-M   'P 1'
#
loop_
_entity.id
_entity.type
_entity.pdbx_description
1 polymer ?
#
loop_
_entity_poly.entity_id
_entity_poly.type
_entity_poly.pdbx_seq_one_letter_code
_entity_poly.pdbx_strand_id
1 'polypeptide(L)'
;MPADKVSAFTCLVEDNPIANMRALDSLLSMVTSKVGKCYAFTSFEALKELFLLRKKIWDEIWMNLRFLNKYIKESKEQYKERQNVDDQSTQSSFNLKSWCDVVGDPCKVRVYGFGCNQHFRRSYNGNSNEMCSHEKNKELFQEIEDMRATNKRMEEEITESKNKLELIIKENRQMEEQRIQKGTQRRKSKGDDS
;
A
#
# COMPACT_ATOMS: atom_id res chain seq x y z
N MET A 1 -38.24 -7.59 19.08
CA MET A 1 -36.83 -8.02 19.07
C MET A 1 -36.26 -8.24 17.65
N PRO A 2 -36.37 -7.28 16.68
CA PRO A 2 -35.65 -7.36 15.40
C PRO A 2 -34.23 -6.75 15.44
N ALA A 3 -33.92 -5.93 16.46
CA ALA A 3 -32.64 -5.25 16.60
C ALA A 3 -31.46 -6.21 16.86
N ASP A 4 -31.68 -7.24 17.68
CA ASP A 4 -30.61 -8.12 18.18
C ASP A 4 -29.82 -8.81 17.07
N LYS A 5 -30.49 -9.19 15.98
CA LYS A 5 -29.83 -9.85 14.82
C LYS A 5 -29.00 -8.86 14.00
N VAL A 6 -29.55 -7.67 13.76
CA VAL A 6 -28.85 -6.62 13.00
C VAL A 6 -27.63 -6.18 13.80
N SER A 7 -27.80 -5.89 15.08
CA SER A 7 -26.71 -5.51 15.99
C SER A 7 -25.62 -6.58 16.08
N ALA A 8 -25.98 -7.87 16.17
CA ALA A 8 -25.00 -8.95 16.18
C ALA A 8 -24.16 -9.00 14.90
N PHE A 9 -24.79 -8.81 13.72
CA PHE A 9 -24.05 -8.76 12.46
C PHE A 9 -23.21 -7.50 12.34
N THR A 10 -23.68 -6.35 12.84
CA THR A 10 -22.92 -5.10 12.85
C THR A 10 -21.64 -5.24 13.66
N CYS A 11 -21.69 -5.76 14.90
CA CYS A 11 -20.49 -5.93 15.73
C CYS A 11 -19.45 -6.85 15.07
N LEU A 12 -19.89 -7.95 14.43
CA LEU A 12 -18.98 -8.83 13.70
C LEU A 12 -18.30 -8.12 12.53
N VAL A 13 -19.03 -7.27 11.80
CA VAL A 13 -18.46 -6.51 10.68
C VAL A 13 -17.55 -5.37 11.15
N GLU A 14 -17.85 -4.74 12.30
CA GLU A 14 -17.00 -3.72 12.92
C GLU A 14 -15.62 -4.28 13.30
N ASP A 15 -15.58 -5.46 13.93
CA ASP A 15 -14.33 -6.06 14.42
C ASP A 15 -13.38 -6.43 13.27
N ASN A 16 -13.89 -7.13 12.25
CA ASN A 16 -13.11 -7.49 11.07
C ASN A 16 -14.01 -7.70 9.84
N PRO A 17 -14.18 -6.67 8.99
CA PRO A 17 -15.07 -6.77 7.85
C PRO A 17 -14.57 -7.76 6.78
N ILE A 18 -13.25 -8.00 6.69
CA ILE A 18 -12.65 -8.91 5.70
C ILE A 18 -12.85 -10.37 6.12
N ALA A 19 -12.72 -10.66 7.41
CA ALA A 19 -13.00 -12.01 7.93
C ALA A 19 -14.51 -12.31 7.96
N ASN A 20 -15.35 -11.29 8.11
CA ASN A 20 -16.79 -11.44 8.32
C ASN A 20 -17.64 -11.02 7.10
N MET A 21 -17.16 -11.28 5.88
CA MET A 21 -17.89 -11.00 4.63
C MET A 21 -19.29 -11.64 4.59
N ARG A 22 -19.47 -12.82 5.19
CA ARG A 22 -20.79 -13.48 5.28
C ARG A 22 -21.80 -12.72 6.15
N ALA A 23 -21.33 -12.05 7.20
CA ALA A 23 -22.18 -11.21 8.05
C ALA A 23 -22.61 -9.94 7.30
N LEU A 24 -21.70 -9.37 6.51
CA LEU A 24 -21.98 -8.26 5.61
C LEU A 24 -23.01 -8.66 4.53
N ASP A 25 -22.84 -9.81 3.88
CA ASP A 25 -23.80 -10.33 2.89
C ASP A 25 -25.18 -10.56 3.52
N SER A 26 -25.22 -11.02 4.77
CA SER A 26 -26.46 -11.21 5.53
C SER A 26 -27.18 -9.88 5.80
N LEU A 27 -26.44 -8.83 6.21
CA LEU A 27 -26.99 -7.48 6.35
C LEU A 27 -27.52 -6.94 5.02
N LEU A 28 -26.76 -7.12 3.94
CA LEU A 28 -27.16 -6.69 2.60
C LEU A 28 -28.45 -7.40 2.15
N SER A 29 -28.51 -8.71 2.38
CA SER A 29 -29.69 -9.52 2.07
C SER A 29 -30.93 -9.09 2.86
N MET A 30 -30.77 -8.58 4.09
CA MET A 30 -31.89 -8.04 4.87
C MET A 30 -32.42 -6.74 4.29
N VAL A 31 -31.54 -5.88 3.75
CA VAL A 31 -31.92 -4.65 3.05
C VAL A 31 -32.64 -4.95 1.73
N THR A 32 -32.21 -5.96 1.00
CA THR A 32 -32.80 -6.32 -0.31
C THR A 32 -34.02 -7.23 -0.21
N SER A 33 -34.30 -7.81 0.96
CA SER A 33 -35.44 -8.74 1.12
C SER A 33 -36.78 -8.01 1.02
N LYS A 34 -37.71 -8.54 0.22
CA LYS A 34 -39.07 -7.97 0.06
C LYS A 34 -39.98 -8.18 1.27
N VAL A 35 -39.57 -8.99 2.25
CA VAL A 35 -40.47 -9.57 3.27
C VAL A 35 -40.39 -8.86 4.64
N GLY A 36 -39.39 -7.99 4.87
CA GLY A 36 -39.17 -7.38 6.19
C GLY A 36 -38.78 -5.90 6.17
N LYS A 37 -39.78 -5.00 6.08
CA LYS A 37 -39.55 -3.54 6.07
C LYS A 37 -38.76 -3.03 7.29
N CYS A 38 -39.02 -3.57 8.49
CA CYS A 38 -38.32 -3.15 9.70
C CYS A 38 -36.85 -3.59 9.71
N TYR A 39 -36.55 -4.80 9.23
CA TYR A 39 -35.17 -5.29 9.14
C TYR A 39 -34.38 -4.54 8.07
N ALA A 40 -35.03 -4.18 6.97
CA ALA A 40 -34.40 -3.44 5.88
C ALA A 40 -33.94 -2.04 6.33
N PHE A 41 -34.77 -1.31 7.07
CA PHE A 41 -34.42 0.04 7.53
C PHE A 41 -33.27 0.03 8.55
N THR A 42 -33.36 -0.82 9.57
CA THR A 42 -32.31 -0.90 10.61
C THR A 42 -31.00 -1.45 10.06
N SER A 43 -31.03 -2.44 9.16
CA SER A 43 -29.81 -2.94 8.52
C SER A 43 -29.18 -1.92 7.57
N PHE A 44 -30.00 -1.11 6.89
CA PHE A 44 -29.51 -0.01 6.06
C PHE A 44 -28.84 1.08 6.88
N GLU A 45 -29.43 1.46 8.02
CA GLU A 45 -28.85 2.43 8.95
C GLU A 45 -27.50 1.94 9.50
N ALA A 46 -27.44 0.67 9.95
CA ALA A 46 -26.19 0.05 10.40
C ALA A 46 -25.11 0.00 9.30
N LEU A 47 -25.49 -0.36 8.06
CA LEU A 47 -24.55 -0.37 6.93
C LEU A 47 -24.00 1.04 6.65
N LYS A 48 -24.87 2.06 6.68
CA LYS A 48 -24.45 3.45 6.49
C LYS A 48 -23.44 3.88 7.55
N GLU A 49 -23.67 3.55 8.82
CA GLU A 49 -22.73 3.85 9.90
C GLU A 49 -21.38 3.15 9.71
N LEU A 50 -21.38 1.86 9.36
CA LEU A 50 -20.16 1.11 9.05
C LEU A 50 -19.34 1.76 7.93
N PHE A 51 -19.98 2.20 6.84
CA PHE A 51 -19.28 2.87 5.75
C PHE A 51 -18.72 4.24 6.15
N LEU A 52 -19.45 5.01 6.96
CA LEU A 52 -18.99 6.31 7.46
C LEU A 52 -17.82 6.17 8.44
N LEU A 53 -17.89 5.21 9.36
CA LEU A 53 -16.80 4.88 10.28
C LEU A 53 -15.54 4.51 9.50
N ARG A 54 -15.68 3.62 8.51
CA ARG A 54 -14.55 3.21 7.69
C ARG A 54 -13.97 4.37 6.89
N LYS A 55 -14.81 5.22 6.29
CA LYS A 55 -14.35 6.41 5.58
C LYS A 55 -13.56 7.35 6.49
N LYS A 56 -14.06 7.61 7.71
CA LYS A 56 -13.38 8.47 8.69
C LYS A 56 -12.01 7.91 9.08
N ILE A 57 -11.92 6.60 9.33
CA ILE A 57 -10.64 5.93 9.63
C ILE A 57 -9.67 6.08 8.45
N TRP A 58 -10.13 5.88 7.22
CA TRP A 58 -9.32 6.08 6.03
C TRP A 58 -8.86 7.53 5.87
N ASP A 59 -9.73 8.50 6.14
CA ASP A 59 -9.38 9.92 6.09
C ASP A 59 -8.30 10.26 7.14
N GLU A 60 -8.41 9.74 8.38
CA GLU A 60 -7.41 9.92 9.44
C GLU A 60 -6.07 9.25 9.09
N ILE A 61 -6.10 8.00 8.61
CA ILE A 61 -4.91 7.28 8.16
C ILE A 61 -4.23 8.03 7.01
N TRP A 62 -5.02 8.50 6.04
CA TRP A 62 -4.52 9.23 4.88
C TRP A 62 -3.90 10.57 5.27
N MET A 63 -4.51 11.30 6.21
CA MET A 63 -3.93 12.52 6.77
C MET A 63 -2.61 12.23 7.50
N ASN A 64 -2.55 11.19 8.33
CA ASN A 64 -1.33 10.78 9.02
C ASN A 64 -0.21 10.39 8.04
N LEU A 65 -0.54 9.63 6.99
CA LEU A 65 0.38 9.30 5.90
C LEU A 65 0.86 10.56 5.17
N ARG A 66 -0.02 11.52 4.93
CA ARG A 66 0.34 12.80 4.32
C ARG A 66 1.30 13.60 5.21
N PHE A 67 1.05 13.66 6.51
CA PHE A 67 1.95 14.29 7.49
C PHE A 67 3.31 13.60 7.54
N LEU A 68 3.33 12.27 7.59
CA LEU A 68 4.56 11.48 7.61
C LEU A 68 5.37 11.69 6.33
N ASN A 69 4.73 11.69 5.17
CA ASN A 69 5.39 11.96 3.89
C ASN A 69 5.95 13.39 3.81
N LYS A 70 5.22 14.37 4.36
CA LYS A 70 5.71 15.75 4.48
C LYS A 70 6.96 15.81 5.38
N TYR A 71 6.91 15.19 6.55
CA TYR A 71 8.02 15.15 7.50
C TYR A 71 9.26 14.45 6.93
N ILE A 72 9.08 13.33 6.22
CA ILE A 72 10.16 12.62 5.52
C ILE A 72 10.78 13.50 4.44
N LYS A 73 9.97 14.26 3.70
CA LYS A 73 10.45 15.19 2.67
C LYS A 73 11.30 16.31 3.28
N GLU A 74 10.80 16.96 4.33
CA GLU A 74 11.52 18.03 5.04
C GLU A 74 12.83 17.51 5.66
N SER A 75 12.81 16.32 6.24
CA SER A 75 14.02 15.68 6.77
C SER A 75 15.05 15.43 5.64
N LYS A 76 14.62 14.91 4.49
CA LYS A 76 15.51 14.70 3.33
C LYS A 76 16.10 16.00 2.79
N GLU A 77 15.34 17.08 2.79
CA GLU A 77 15.83 18.41 2.39
C GLU A 77 16.89 18.93 3.37
N GLN A 78 16.69 18.78 4.68
CA GLN A 78 17.69 19.14 5.69
C GLN A 78 18.99 18.32 5.58
N TYR A 79 18.91 17.02 5.29
CA TYR A 79 20.11 16.19 5.05
C TYR A 79 20.85 16.61 3.78
N LYS A 80 20.13 17.05 2.74
CA LYS A 80 20.71 17.50 1.48
C LYS A 80 21.38 18.88 1.59
N GLU A 81 20.84 19.77 2.43
CA GLU A 81 21.48 21.05 2.77
C GLU A 81 22.75 20.86 3.59
N ARG A 82 22.77 19.91 4.54
CA ARG A 82 24.00 19.59 5.30
C ARG A 82 25.11 19.00 4.43
N GLN A 83 24.78 18.21 3.41
CA GLN A 83 25.78 17.67 2.47
C GLN A 83 26.36 18.72 1.49
N ASN A 84 25.76 19.91 1.37
CA ASN A 84 26.29 20.98 0.52
C ASN A 84 27.21 21.97 1.28
N VAL A 85 27.37 21.81 2.60
CA VAL A 85 28.18 22.71 3.44
C VAL A 85 29.56 22.11 3.79
N ASP A 86 29.78 20.81 3.54
CA ASP A 86 31.01 20.10 3.96
C ASP A 86 31.97 19.74 2.79
N ASP A 87 32.04 20.55 1.72
CA ASP A 87 33.16 20.44 0.76
C ASP A 87 34.49 21.02 1.29
N GLN A 88 34.51 21.47 2.55
CA GLN A 88 35.75 21.78 3.27
C GLN A 88 35.64 21.36 4.74
N SER A 89 36.00 20.12 5.08
CA SER A 89 36.79 19.80 6.29
C SER A 89 36.72 18.32 6.65
N THR A 90 37.91 17.74 6.80
CA THR A 90 38.25 16.50 7.50
C THR A 90 37.48 15.24 7.12
N GLN A 91 38.04 14.58 6.10
CA GLN A 91 38.02 13.14 5.88
C GLN A 91 38.43 12.38 7.17
N SER A 92 37.49 12.22 8.10
CA SER A 92 37.60 11.28 9.21
C SER A 92 37.33 9.89 8.64
N SER A 93 38.41 9.20 8.27
CA SER A 93 38.36 7.80 7.89
C SER A 93 37.94 6.97 9.10
N PHE A 94 36.64 6.71 9.23
CA PHE A 94 36.17 5.64 10.12
C PHE A 94 36.67 4.31 9.56
N ASN A 95 37.79 3.85 10.11
CA ASN A 95 38.40 2.59 9.77
C ASN A 95 37.63 1.49 10.49
N LEU A 96 36.86 0.69 9.73
CA LEU A 96 36.01 -0.40 10.24
C LEU A 96 36.78 -1.45 11.06
N LYS A 97 38.12 -1.43 11.00
CA LYS A 97 39.02 -2.31 11.74
C LYS A 97 39.07 -2.03 13.25
N SER A 98 38.81 -0.82 13.74
CA SER A 98 38.91 -0.53 15.18
C SER A 98 37.68 -0.95 15.99
N TRP A 99 36.60 -1.37 15.33
CA TRP A 99 35.37 -1.79 16.03
C TRP A 99 35.41 -3.24 16.51
N CYS A 100 36.33 -4.06 15.98
CA CYS A 100 36.55 -5.43 16.44
C CYS A 100 37.28 -5.52 17.79
N ASP A 101 37.94 -4.44 18.24
CA ASP A 101 38.71 -4.46 19.51
C ASP A 101 37.84 -4.20 20.74
N VAL A 102 36.65 -3.62 20.58
CA VAL A 102 35.73 -3.29 21.70
C VAL A 102 34.76 -4.45 22.00
N VAL A 103 34.45 -5.27 20.99
CA VAL A 103 33.61 -6.45 21.14
C VAL A 103 34.50 -7.67 20.93
N GLY A 104 35.28 -7.99 21.96
CA GLY A 104 36.18 -9.14 21.96
C GLY A 104 35.50 -10.40 21.40
N ASP A 105 36.28 -11.15 20.61
CA ASP A 105 36.01 -12.41 19.92
C ASP A 105 34.63 -13.07 20.10
N PRO A 106 33.94 -13.46 19.01
CA PRO A 106 32.62 -14.10 19.05
C PRO A 106 32.67 -15.60 19.41
N CYS A 107 33.51 -16.00 20.37
CA CYS A 107 33.64 -17.40 20.78
C CYS A 107 33.68 -17.55 22.30
N LYS A 108 32.53 -17.34 22.95
CA LYS A 108 32.03 -18.12 24.11
C LYS A 108 30.67 -17.59 24.54
N VAL A 109 29.63 -18.25 24.05
CA VAL A 109 28.26 -18.14 24.58
C VAL A 109 28.31 -18.59 26.05
N ARG A 110 28.28 -17.62 26.98
CA ARG A 110 28.09 -17.88 28.40
C ARG A 110 26.58 -17.80 28.68
N VAL A 111 25.94 -18.96 28.66
CA VAL A 111 24.54 -19.12 29.10
C VAL A 111 24.52 -18.97 30.63
N TYR A 112 23.97 -17.87 31.14
CA TYR A 112 23.50 -17.84 32.52
C TYR A 112 22.07 -18.36 32.54
N GLY A 113 21.90 -19.56 33.11
CA GLY A 113 20.61 -20.10 33.46
C GLY A 113 19.99 -19.32 34.62
N PHE A 114 18.70 -19.03 34.51
CA PHE A 114 17.82 -18.80 35.65
C PHE A 114 16.64 -19.74 35.54
N GLY A 115 16.41 -20.49 36.61
CA GLY A 115 15.55 -21.67 36.65
C GLY A 115 14.08 -21.41 36.96
N CYS A 116 13.31 -22.44 36.62
CA CYS A 116 12.10 -22.95 37.27
C CYS A 116 10.88 -22.03 37.41
N ASN A 117 9.83 -22.37 36.65
CA ASN A 117 8.62 -22.89 37.30
C ASN A 117 7.89 -23.90 36.41
N GLN A 118 7.76 -25.12 36.93
CA GLN A 118 6.95 -26.20 36.38
C GLN A 118 5.47 -25.95 36.74
N HIS A 119 4.58 -26.39 35.84
CA HIS A 119 3.18 -26.82 36.02
C HIS A 119 2.17 -26.12 35.09
N PHE A 120 2.05 -26.64 33.86
CA PHE A 120 0.76 -27.11 33.29
C PHE A 120 1.04 -27.75 31.92
N ARG A 121 1.30 -29.06 31.88
CA ARG A 121 1.22 -29.83 30.62
C ARG A 121 -0.24 -30.21 30.40
N ARG A 122 -0.93 -29.48 29.51
CA ARG A 122 -2.12 -30.02 28.83
C ARG A 122 -1.63 -30.67 27.54
N SER A 123 -1.68 -31.99 27.55
CA SER A 123 -1.41 -32.85 26.40
C SER A 123 -2.35 -32.48 25.25
N TYR A 124 -1.80 -32.05 24.12
CA TYR A 124 -2.44 -32.16 22.82
C TYR A 124 -1.62 -33.12 21.99
N ASN A 125 -2.27 -34.21 21.59
CA ASN A 125 -1.75 -35.21 20.68
C ASN A 125 -1.23 -34.53 19.40
N GLY A 126 0.06 -34.73 19.13
CA GLY A 126 0.65 -34.40 17.83
C GLY A 126 0.07 -35.33 16.76
N ASN A 127 -0.69 -34.76 15.84
CA ASN A 127 -0.93 -35.37 14.55
C ASN A 127 0.19 -34.95 13.61
N SER A 128 0.95 -35.95 13.16
CA SER A 128 1.95 -35.89 12.11
C SER A 128 1.36 -35.33 10.81
N ASN A 129 1.60 -34.04 10.53
CA ASN A 129 1.36 -33.45 9.20
C ASN A 129 2.27 -32.24 8.88
N GLU A 130 3.35 -32.02 9.64
CA GLU A 130 4.21 -30.83 9.47
C GLU A 130 5.11 -30.87 8.20
N MET A 131 5.35 -32.04 7.59
CA MET A 131 6.12 -32.10 6.34
C MET A 131 5.36 -31.57 5.11
N CYS A 132 4.02 -31.51 5.15
CA CYS A 132 3.21 -31.06 4.00
C CYS A 132 3.12 -29.51 3.90
N SER A 133 3.33 -28.81 5.01
CA SER A 133 3.19 -27.34 5.06
C SER A 133 4.42 -26.60 4.53
N HIS A 134 5.62 -27.17 4.65
CA HIS A 134 6.85 -26.50 4.21
C HIS A 134 7.00 -26.51 2.67
N GLU A 135 6.54 -27.55 1.99
CA GLU A 135 6.54 -27.64 0.52
C GLU A 135 5.60 -26.58 -0.09
N LYS A 136 4.37 -26.49 0.43
CA LYS A 136 3.36 -25.51 -0.01
C LYS A 136 3.82 -24.06 0.18
N ASN A 137 4.57 -23.78 1.25
CA ASN A 137 5.12 -22.45 1.47
C ASN A 137 6.18 -22.10 0.40
N LYS A 138 7.00 -23.05 -0.05
CA LYS A 138 7.97 -22.81 -1.13
C LYS A 138 7.26 -22.52 -2.46
N GLU A 139 6.21 -23.27 -2.77
CA GLU A 139 5.37 -23.03 -3.96
C GLU A 139 4.74 -21.63 -3.94
N LEU A 140 4.20 -21.21 -2.79
CA LEU A 140 3.64 -19.86 -2.62
C LEU A 140 4.69 -18.75 -2.80
N PHE A 141 5.90 -18.94 -2.29
CA PHE A 141 6.99 -17.97 -2.51
C PHE A 141 7.37 -17.86 -3.98
N GLN A 142 7.45 -19.00 -4.68
CA GLN A 142 7.74 -19.00 -6.12
C GLN A 142 6.63 -18.30 -6.92
N GLU A 143 5.37 -18.56 -6.59
CA GLU A 143 4.22 -17.90 -7.23
C GLU A 143 4.21 -16.38 -7.00
N ILE A 144 4.59 -15.92 -5.79
CA ILE A 144 4.74 -14.49 -5.49
C ILE A 144 5.84 -13.85 -6.33
N GLU A 145 6.98 -14.51 -6.52
CA GLU A 145 8.07 -13.99 -7.36
C GLU A 145 7.68 -13.96 -8.84
N ASP A 146 6.97 -14.98 -9.33
CA ASP A 146 6.46 -15.00 -10.70
C ASP A 146 5.45 -13.87 -10.93
N MET A 147 4.53 -13.63 -9.97
CA MET A 147 3.61 -12.48 -10.01
C MET A 147 4.35 -11.14 -9.96
N ARG A 148 5.45 -11.02 -9.21
CA ARG A 148 6.28 -9.80 -9.21
C ARG A 148 6.95 -9.60 -10.57
N ALA A 149 7.42 -10.67 -11.19
CA ALA A 149 8.04 -10.61 -12.52
C ALA A 149 7.04 -10.21 -13.61
N THR A 150 5.81 -10.72 -13.58
CA THR A 150 4.75 -10.33 -14.53
C THR A 150 4.31 -8.89 -14.31
N ASN A 151 4.12 -8.45 -13.08
CA ASN A 151 3.82 -7.06 -12.76
C ASN A 151 4.91 -6.11 -13.28
N LYS A 152 6.19 -6.48 -13.11
CA LYS A 152 7.30 -5.70 -13.65
C LYS A 152 7.24 -5.56 -15.17
N ARG A 153 6.90 -6.64 -15.90
CA ARG A 153 6.74 -6.59 -17.36
C ARG A 153 5.56 -5.70 -17.78
N MET A 154 4.43 -5.79 -17.08
CA MET A 154 3.28 -4.93 -17.36
C MET A 154 3.59 -3.46 -17.13
N GLU A 155 4.32 -3.12 -16.05
CA GLU A 155 4.77 -1.75 -15.80
C GLU A 155 5.69 -1.24 -16.93
N GLU A 156 6.61 -2.07 -17.42
CA GLU A 156 7.47 -1.73 -18.57
C GLU A 156 6.63 -1.45 -19.83
N GLU A 157 5.63 -2.28 -20.15
CA GLU A 157 4.72 -2.08 -21.29
C GLU A 157 3.87 -0.81 -21.16
N ILE A 158 3.41 -0.48 -19.94
CA ILE A 158 2.67 0.75 -19.66
C ILE A 158 3.57 1.96 -19.88
N THR A 159 4.81 1.93 -19.39
CA THR A 159 5.76 3.03 -19.59
C THR A 159 6.12 3.23 -21.06
N GLU A 160 6.29 2.15 -21.82
CA GLU A 160 6.54 2.21 -23.26
C GLU A 160 5.34 2.83 -24.00
N SER A 161 4.13 2.39 -23.69
CA SER A 161 2.89 2.91 -24.28
C SER A 161 2.69 4.39 -23.99
N LYS A 162 3.02 4.82 -22.75
CA LYS A 162 2.99 6.22 -22.36
C LYS A 162 3.97 7.07 -23.17
N ASN A 163 5.21 6.60 -23.36
CA ASN A 163 6.22 7.31 -24.15
C ASN A 163 5.80 7.45 -25.62
N LYS A 164 5.19 6.40 -26.19
CA LYS A 164 4.64 6.45 -27.57
C LYS A 164 3.52 7.48 -27.68
N LEU A 165 2.59 7.53 -26.72
CA LEU A 165 1.52 8.52 -26.70
C LEU A 165 2.05 9.95 -26.56
N GLU A 166 3.05 10.18 -25.71
CA GLU A 166 3.68 11.48 -25.57
C GLU A 166 4.35 11.96 -26.88
N LEU A 167 4.96 11.04 -27.64
CA LEU A 167 5.53 11.35 -28.94
C LEU A 167 4.44 11.77 -29.93
N ILE A 168 3.35 11.01 -30.03
CA ILE A 168 2.22 11.31 -30.92
C ILE A 168 1.60 12.67 -30.58
N ILE A 169 1.45 12.99 -29.29
CA ILE A 169 0.93 14.30 -28.85
C ILE A 169 1.86 15.44 -29.29
N LYS A 170 3.18 15.26 -29.18
CA LYS A 170 4.16 16.26 -29.63
C LYS A 170 4.11 16.46 -31.14
N GLU A 171 4.04 15.39 -31.92
CA GLU A 171 3.92 15.45 -33.38
C GLU A 171 2.63 16.17 -33.82
N ASN A 172 1.50 15.82 -33.20
CA ASN A 172 0.22 16.48 -33.48
C ASN A 172 0.26 17.98 -33.17
N ARG A 173 0.92 18.38 -32.06
CA ARG A 173 1.10 19.80 -31.72
C ARG A 173 1.92 20.53 -32.78
N GLN A 174 3.03 19.95 -33.23
CA GLN A 174 3.87 20.54 -34.28
C GLN A 174 3.13 20.67 -35.61
N MET A 175 2.38 19.65 -36.01
CA MET A 175 1.57 19.72 -37.23
C MET A 175 0.50 20.82 -37.16
N GLU A 176 -0.13 21.02 -36.00
CA GLU A 176 -1.13 22.08 -35.83
C GLU A 176 -0.50 23.48 -35.88
N GLU A 177 0.66 23.66 -35.26
CA GLU A 177 1.43 24.91 -35.37
C GLU A 177 1.81 25.23 -36.82
N GLN A 178 2.22 24.22 -37.59
CA GLN A 178 2.50 24.39 -39.03
C GLN A 178 1.26 24.77 -39.83
N ARG A 179 0.09 24.24 -39.50
CA ARG A 179 -1.19 24.60 -40.14
C ARG A 179 -1.54 26.07 -39.86
N ILE A 180 -1.37 26.53 -38.62
CA ILE A 180 -1.63 27.91 -38.22
C ILE A 180 -0.67 28.88 -38.93
N GLN A 181 0.62 28.53 -39.04
CA GLN A 181 1.61 29.35 -39.76
C GLN A 181 1.30 29.45 -41.26
N LYS A 182 0.94 28.34 -41.92
CA LYS A 182 0.52 28.35 -43.34
C LYS A 182 -0.76 29.17 -43.56
N GLY A 183 -1.69 29.13 -42.61
CA GLY A 183 -2.92 29.92 -42.65
C GLY A 183 -2.68 31.43 -42.55
N THR A 184 -1.74 31.86 -41.72
CA THR A 184 -1.40 33.29 -41.55
C THR A 184 -0.62 33.87 -42.73
N GLN A 185 0.26 33.10 -43.36
CA GLN A 185 0.96 33.52 -44.59
C GLN A 185 -0.01 33.77 -45.76
N ARG A 186 -1.02 32.91 -45.94
CA ARG A 186 -2.05 33.09 -46.99
C ARG A 186 -2.94 34.32 -46.81
N ARG A 187 -3.11 34.80 -45.57
CA ARG A 187 -3.89 36.02 -45.28
C ARG A 187 -3.08 37.29 -45.57
N LYS A 188 -1.77 37.27 -45.33
CA LYS A 188 -0.89 38.41 -45.64
C LYS A 188 -0.74 38.63 -47.15
N SER A 189 -0.60 37.58 -47.95
CA SER A 189 -0.47 37.70 -49.41
C SER A 189 -1.73 38.11 -50.17
N LYS A 190 -2.88 38.28 -49.49
CA LYS A 190 -4.14 38.74 -50.10
C LYS A 190 -4.47 40.20 -49.76
N GLY A 191 -3.66 40.86 -48.93
CA GLY A 191 -3.89 42.23 -48.47
C GLY A 191 -3.13 43.31 -49.25
N ASP A 192 -2.26 42.94 -50.18
CA ASP A 192 -1.36 43.88 -50.87
C ASP A 192 -1.87 44.30 -52.27
N ASP A 193 -3.06 43.87 -52.69
CA ASP A 193 -3.68 44.21 -53.99
C ASP A 193 -4.90 45.17 -53.86
N SER A 194 -4.94 46.02 -52.81
CA SER A 194 -6.01 47.03 -52.63
C SER A 194 -5.47 48.41 -52.32
#